data_AF-A0A0A1XH35-F1
#
_entry.id   AF-A0A0A1XH35-F1
#
_cell.length_a   1.000
_cell.length_b   1.000
_cell.length_c   1.000
_cell.angle_alpha   90.00
_cell.angle_beta   90.00
_cell.angle_gamma   90.00
#
_symmetry.space_group_name_H-M   'P 1'
#
loop_
_entity.id
_entity.type
_entity.pdbx_description
1 polymer ?
#
loop_
_entity_poly.entity_id
_entity_poly.type
_entity_poly.pdbx_seq_one_letter_code
_entity_poly.pdbx_strand_id
1 'polypeptide(L)'
;MSDNNSDTSAQQQQRANGTERSPSTEEKEIPREPALVHKDINIKTELECLVRLLDGKIYKDEETAMEELHQYLIEDEGSWVLGDNFLVFVQRVLREDNFSPDTRVHLIRTLAYAALKDDVIIILHQDRRDHSLMNYAQDIEKHTPEEQQAWAMFMCNLFENIGPSEWLLYISEWDYLGQTISNIRVTTKVAVHCILSNCPQLKNSGSMMLYNIAIKEVKTVVFDDIAVELAMAILQFFQSNPVEEQAFRTLKALARFLEVSADVAAIIQMIGPHPKQFAGMSERVDELVNKISRKVPA
;
A
#
# COMPACT_ATOMS: atom_id res chain seq x y z
N MET A 1 -24.62 78.74 -18.59
CA MET A 1 -23.92 78.85 -17.31
C MET A 1 -23.90 77.47 -16.67
N SER A 2 -22.69 76.93 -16.51
CA SER A 2 -22.26 76.01 -15.45
C SER A 2 -22.87 74.60 -15.33
N ASP A 3 -22.05 73.66 -15.79
CA ASP A 3 -21.50 72.50 -15.08
C ASP A 3 -22.33 71.23 -14.73
N ASN A 4 -21.78 70.14 -15.27
CA ASN A 4 -21.50 68.82 -14.68
C ASN A 4 -22.64 67.87 -14.35
N ASN A 5 -22.65 66.73 -15.05
CA ASN A 5 -22.24 65.48 -14.43
C ASN A 5 -21.90 64.40 -15.46
N SER A 6 -20.59 64.14 -15.57
CA SER A 6 -19.99 62.99 -16.20
C SER A 6 -20.07 61.79 -15.25
N ASP A 7 -21.04 60.90 -15.44
CA ASP A 7 -21.07 59.57 -14.83
C ASP A 7 -21.81 58.61 -15.77
N THR A 8 -21.15 58.24 -16.86
CA THR A 8 -21.69 57.27 -17.83
C THR A 8 -20.67 56.21 -18.21
N SER A 9 -19.86 55.77 -17.24
CA SER A 9 -18.85 54.72 -17.42
C SER A 9 -18.86 53.71 -16.27
N ALA A 10 -20.03 53.18 -15.89
CA ALA A 10 -20.11 52.07 -14.93
C ALA A 10 -21.43 51.24 -14.99
N GLN A 11 -22.14 51.20 -16.12
CA GLN A 11 -23.39 50.41 -16.23
C GLN A 11 -23.50 49.50 -17.47
N GLN A 12 -22.37 49.07 -18.03
CA GLN A 12 -22.35 47.98 -19.01
C GLN A 12 -21.28 46.95 -18.67
N GLN A 13 -21.44 46.28 -17.53
CA GLN A 13 -20.64 45.08 -17.24
C GLN A 13 -21.35 44.17 -16.24
N GLN A 14 -22.57 43.75 -16.58
CA GLN A 14 -23.26 42.68 -15.87
C GLN A 14 -24.41 42.16 -16.74
N ARG A 15 -24.09 41.26 -17.68
CA ARG A 15 -24.99 40.23 -18.20
C ARG A 15 -24.23 39.35 -19.21
N ALA A 16 -24.49 38.05 -19.10
CA ALA A 16 -23.96 36.95 -19.91
C ALA A 16 -22.53 36.48 -19.57
N ASN A 17 -22.43 35.69 -18.49
CA ASN A 17 -21.54 34.53 -18.42
C ASN A 17 -22.11 33.54 -17.41
N GLY A 18 -23.29 32.99 -17.75
CA GLY A 18 -23.83 31.78 -17.16
C GLY A 18 -23.64 30.66 -18.17
N THR A 19 -22.42 30.18 -18.34
CA THR A 19 -22.19 28.92 -19.05
C THR A 19 -22.55 27.81 -18.07
N GLU A 20 -23.78 27.32 -18.17
CA GLU A 20 -24.18 26.05 -17.59
C GLU A 20 -23.15 25.00 -17.98
N ARG A 21 -22.54 24.34 -16.97
CA ARG A 21 -21.64 23.21 -17.22
C ARG A 21 -22.42 22.13 -17.95
N SER A 22 -22.01 21.84 -19.18
CA SER A 22 -22.51 20.73 -19.98
C SER A 22 -22.32 19.42 -19.22
N PRO A 23 -23.36 18.58 -19.01
CA PRO A 23 -23.27 17.33 -18.24
C PRO A 23 -22.62 16.19 -19.04
N SER A 24 -21.56 16.46 -19.81
CA SER A 24 -21.08 15.55 -20.87
C SER A 24 -19.62 15.11 -20.79
N THR A 25 -19.01 15.17 -19.61
CA THR A 25 -17.73 14.50 -19.31
C THR A 25 -17.68 14.01 -17.87
N GLU A 26 -18.76 13.39 -17.39
CA GLU A 26 -18.58 12.34 -16.38
C GLU A 26 -17.96 11.16 -17.14
N GLU A 27 -16.63 11.11 -17.19
CA GLU A 27 -15.94 9.87 -17.53
C GLU A 27 -16.60 8.79 -16.66
N LYS A 28 -17.28 7.84 -17.29
CA LYS A 28 -17.90 6.72 -16.58
C LYS A 28 -16.82 6.12 -15.70
N GLU A 29 -16.92 6.30 -14.39
CA GLU A 29 -15.99 5.70 -13.45
C GLU A 29 -16.00 4.20 -13.71
N ILE A 30 -14.93 3.71 -14.33
CA ILE A 30 -14.75 2.28 -14.54
C ILE A 30 -14.67 1.70 -13.13
N PRO A 31 -15.49 0.68 -12.79
CA PRO A 31 -15.44 0.07 -11.48
C PRO A 31 -14.02 -0.35 -11.16
N ARG A 32 -13.46 0.23 -10.09
CA ARG A 32 -12.08 -0.08 -9.66
C ARG A 32 -12.04 -1.55 -9.28
N GLU A 33 -11.04 -2.25 -9.79
CA GLU A 33 -10.82 -3.63 -9.39
C GLU A 33 -10.55 -3.70 -7.88
N PRO A 34 -11.11 -4.68 -7.15
CA PRO A 34 -10.91 -4.78 -5.72
C PRO A 34 -9.48 -5.19 -5.39
N ALA A 35 -8.95 -4.65 -4.30
CA ALA A 35 -7.67 -5.08 -3.74
C ALA A 35 -7.78 -6.50 -3.16
N LEU A 36 -6.66 -7.21 -3.16
CA LEU A 36 -6.48 -8.49 -2.48
C LEU A 36 -5.97 -8.22 -1.07
N VAL A 37 -6.65 -8.76 -0.06
CA VAL A 37 -6.34 -8.53 1.35
C VAL A 37 -6.48 -9.79 2.18
N HIS A 38 -5.89 -9.78 3.38
CA HIS A 38 -5.98 -10.84 4.37
C HIS A 38 -7.09 -10.52 5.38
N LYS A 39 -8.26 -11.15 5.22
CA LYS A 39 -9.43 -10.94 6.10
C LYS A 39 -9.49 -11.89 7.30
N ASP A 40 -8.76 -13.00 7.24
CA ASP A 40 -8.78 -14.07 8.25
C ASP A 40 -7.91 -13.74 9.47
N ILE A 41 -8.22 -12.63 10.16
CA ILE A 41 -7.55 -12.21 11.40
C ILE A 41 -8.54 -12.29 12.55
N ASN A 42 -8.25 -13.13 13.54
CA ASN A 42 -9.05 -13.21 14.76
C ASN A 42 -8.62 -12.13 15.75
N ILE A 43 -9.17 -10.92 15.59
CA ILE A 43 -8.78 -9.76 16.37
C ILE A 43 -8.89 -9.95 17.88
N LYS A 44 -9.90 -10.70 18.36
CA LYS A 44 -10.06 -10.97 19.79
C LYS A 44 -8.87 -11.75 20.34
N THR A 45 -8.46 -12.79 19.63
CA THR A 45 -7.28 -13.58 20.02
C THR A 45 -6.00 -12.77 19.94
N GLU A 46 -5.82 -11.96 18.89
CA GLU A 46 -4.62 -11.11 18.76
C GLU A 46 -4.51 -10.10 19.91
N LEU A 47 -5.61 -9.43 20.28
CA LEU A 47 -5.64 -8.50 21.41
C LEU A 47 -5.43 -9.21 22.75
N GLU A 48 -6.09 -10.34 23.00
CA GLU A 48 -5.90 -11.10 24.25
C GLU A 48 -4.44 -11.53 24.44
N CYS A 49 -3.79 -12.01 23.37
CA CYS A 49 -2.37 -12.36 23.40
C CYS A 49 -1.49 -11.12 23.62
N LEU A 50 -1.78 -10.02 22.94
CA LEU A 50 -1.04 -8.78 23.06
C LEU A 50 -1.09 -8.23 24.50
N VAL A 51 -2.27 -8.16 25.11
CA VAL A 51 -2.45 -7.74 26.51
C VAL A 51 -1.60 -8.61 27.45
N ARG A 52 -1.67 -9.94 27.32
CA ARG A 52 -0.88 -10.86 28.17
C ARG A 52 0.62 -10.67 28.01
N LEU A 53 1.09 -10.40 26.78
CA LEU A 53 2.51 -10.23 26.50
C LEU A 53 3.07 -8.89 26.99
N LEU A 54 2.23 -7.87 27.07
CA LEU A 54 2.56 -6.52 27.53
C LEU A 54 2.40 -6.32 29.04
N ASP A 55 1.68 -7.21 29.73
CA ASP A 55 1.44 -7.13 31.17
C ASP A 55 2.75 -6.92 31.96
N GLY A 56 2.78 -5.84 32.73
CA GLY A 56 3.95 -5.42 33.53
C GLY A 56 5.16 -4.90 32.74
N LYS A 57 5.08 -4.72 31.41
CA LYS A 57 6.17 -4.23 30.55
C LYS A 57 5.93 -2.84 29.95
N ILE A 58 4.67 -2.42 29.92
CA ILE A 58 4.24 -1.11 29.41
C ILE A 58 4.09 -0.11 30.55
N TYR A 59 4.15 1.17 30.21
CA TYR A 59 3.90 2.26 31.15
C TYR A 59 2.39 2.43 31.38
N LYS A 60 2.01 3.10 32.48
CA LYS A 60 0.59 3.30 32.82
C LYS A 60 -0.17 4.13 31.79
N ASP A 61 0.50 5.07 31.14
CA ASP A 61 -0.05 5.86 30.04
C ASP A 61 -0.19 5.07 28.74
N GLU A 62 0.57 3.97 28.58
CA GLU A 62 0.44 3.04 27.46
C GLU A 62 -0.67 1.98 27.70
N GLU A 63 -1.06 1.72 28.96
CA GLU A 63 -2.25 0.92 29.27
C GLU A 63 -3.50 1.54 28.62
N THR A 64 -3.60 2.88 28.62
CA THR A 64 -4.65 3.61 27.91
C THR A 64 -4.63 3.31 26.41
N ALA A 65 -3.46 3.26 25.77
CA ALA A 65 -3.36 2.94 24.34
C ALA A 65 -3.89 1.53 24.01
N MET A 66 -3.79 0.58 24.95
CA MET A 66 -4.39 -0.74 24.81
C MET A 66 -5.91 -0.73 24.96
N GLU A 67 -6.45 0.10 25.86
CA GLU A 67 -7.89 0.30 26.02
C GLU A 67 -8.49 0.99 24.78
N GLU A 68 -7.85 2.04 24.27
CA GLU A 68 -8.25 2.74 23.04
C GLU A 68 -8.22 1.78 21.83
N LEU A 69 -7.22 0.90 21.75
CA LEU A 69 -7.14 -0.12 20.70
C LEU A 69 -8.29 -1.14 20.79
N HIS A 70 -8.71 -1.51 22.01
CA HIS A 70 -9.90 -2.34 22.22
C HIS A 70 -11.17 -1.61 21.76
N GLN A 71 -11.37 -0.35 22.17
CA GLN A 71 -12.52 0.45 21.75
C GLN A 71 -12.60 0.58 20.22
N TYR A 72 -11.46 0.86 19.58
CA TYR A 72 -11.40 1.00 18.13
C TYR A 72 -11.72 -0.28 17.36
N LEU A 73 -11.22 -1.43 17.84
CA LEU A 73 -11.25 -2.69 17.07
C LEU A 73 -12.36 -3.66 17.48
N ILE A 74 -12.80 -3.63 18.74
CA ILE A 74 -13.84 -4.52 19.28
C ILE A 74 -15.17 -3.80 19.44
N GLU A 75 -15.15 -2.59 19.97
CA GLU A 75 -16.37 -1.79 20.21
C GLU A 75 -16.76 -0.93 19.00
N ASP A 76 -15.89 -0.88 17.99
CA ASP A 76 -16.11 -0.17 16.72
C ASP A 76 -16.26 1.36 16.91
N GLU A 77 -15.63 1.92 17.95
CA GLU A 77 -15.72 3.37 18.28
C GLU A 77 -14.90 4.29 17.35
N GLY A 78 -14.48 3.83 16.17
CA GLY A 78 -13.75 4.62 15.18
C GLY A 78 -12.35 5.09 15.60
N SER A 79 -11.54 5.56 14.66
CA SER A 79 -10.11 5.85 14.91
C SER A 79 -9.88 7.08 15.79
N TRP A 80 -10.92 7.89 16.07
CA TRP A 80 -10.82 9.08 16.92
C TRP A 80 -10.57 8.75 18.39
N VAL A 81 -10.83 7.51 18.82
CA VAL A 81 -10.51 7.08 20.18
C VAL A 81 -9.01 6.89 20.41
N LEU A 82 -8.23 6.74 19.34
CA LEU A 82 -6.78 6.56 19.44
C LEU A 82 -6.11 7.91 19.70
N GLY A 83 -5.50 8.05 20.87
CA GLY A 83 -4.85 9.28 21.31
C GLY A 83 -3.51 9.56 20.64
N ASP A 84 -2.98 10.76 20.86
CA ASP A 84 -1.72 11.24 20.26
C ASP A 84 -0.50 10.36 20.61
N ASN A 85 -0.56 9.63 21.72
CA ASN A 85 0.50 8.74 22.18
C ASN A 85 0.43 7.33 21.56
N PHE A 86 -0.64 6.99 20.84
CA PHE A 86 -0.83 5.64 20.28
C PHE A 86 0.34 5.21 19.39
N LEU A 87 0.78 6.07 18.47
CA LEU A 87 1.91 5.76 17.59
C LEU A 87 3.26 5.72 18.32
N VAL A 88 3.40 6.46 19.43
CA VAL A 88 4.59 6.41 20.28
C VAL A 88 4.68 5.05 20.96
N PHE A 89 3.56 4.56 21.50
CA PHE A 89 3.44 3.21 22.05
C PHE A 89 3.76 2.14 20.99
N VAL A 90 3.15 2.23 19.81
CA VAL A 90 3.42 1.30 18.69
C VAL A 90 4.90 1.29 18.32
N GLN A 91 5.52 2.46 18.15
CA GLN A 91 6.94 2.60 17.84
C GLN A 91 7.82 1.92 18.89
N ARG A 92 7.50 2.13 20.17
CA ARG A 92 8.26 1.55 21.28
C ARG A 92 8.23 0.03 21.24
N VAL A 93 7.03 -0.55 21.10
CA VAL A 93 6.87 -2.02 21.01
C VAL A 93 7.62 -2.59 19.80
N LEU A 94 7.59 -1.91 18.66
CA LEU A 94 8.27 -2.35 17.44
C LEU A 94 9.80 -2.29 17.52
N ARG A 95 10.38 -1.38 18.32
CA ARG A 95 11.83 -1.08 18.27
C ARG A 95 12.61 -1.47 19.51
N GLU A 96 12.00 -1.52 20.68
CA GLU A 96 12.74 -1.86 21.89
C GLU A 96 12.96 -3.38 22.01
N ASP A 97 14.20 -3.76 22.30
CA ASP A 97 14.63 -5.15 22.46
C ASP A 97 14.04 -5.84 23.69
N ASN A 98 13.43 -5.08 24.62
CA ASN A 98 12.75 -5.61 25.79
C ASN A 98 11.42 -6.31 25.45
N PHE A 99 10.86 -6.06 24.27
CA PHE A 99 9.69 -6.77 23.76
C PHE A 99 10.11 -8.01 22.98
N SER A 100 9.35 -9.09 23.14
CA SER A 100 9.60 -10.32 22.40
C SER A 100 9.14 -10.19 20.93
N PRO A 101 9.70 -10.98 20.00
CA PRO A 101 9.17 -11.07 18.63
C PRO A 101 7.67 -11.38 18.61
N ASP A 102 7.18 -12.27 19.49
CA ASP A 102 5.76 -12.60 19.58
C ASP A 102 4.90 -11.36 19.92
N THR A 103 5.38 -10.49 20.81
CA THR A 103 4.72 -9.23 21.15
C THR A 103 4.55 -8.35 19.90
N ARG A 104 5.63 -8.23 19.11
CA ARG A 104 5.61 -7.44 17.86
C ARG A 104 4.69 -8.07 16.82
N VAL A 105 4.73 -9.40 16.66
CA VAL A 105 3.85 -10.13 15.73
C VAL A 105 2.37 -9.88 16.06
N HIS A 106 1.97 -10.00 17.34
CA HIS A 106 0.58 -9.77 17.75
C HIS A 106 0.16 -8.30 17.59
N LEU A 107 1.05 -7.35 17.87
CA LEU A 107 0.79 -5.94 17.58
C LEU A 107 0.59 -5.70 16.08
N ILE A 108 1.48 -6.21 15.23
CA ILE A 108 1.43 -6.00 13.78
C ILE A 108 0.18 -6.65 13.19
N ARG A 109 -0.24 -7.84 13.65
CA ARG A 109 -1.50 -8.47 13.20
C ARG A 109 -2.73 -7.70 13.65
N THR A 110 -2.68 -7.10 14.83
CA THR A 110 -3.71 -6.18 15.31
C THR A 110 -3.81 -4.95 14.40
N LEU A 111 -2.67 -4.36 14.01
CA LEU A 111 -2.61 -3.28 13.03
C LEU A 111 -3.05 -3.73 11.62
N ALA A 112 -2.78 -4.98 11.23
CA ALA A 112 -3.25 -5.54 9.96
C ALA A 112 -4.78 -5.67 9.90
N TYR A 113 -5.43 -5.96 11.02
CA TYR A 113 -6.89 -5.90 11.11
C TYR A 113 -7.38 -4.45 11.05
N ALA A 114 -6.74 -3.54 11.79
CA ALA A 114 -7.03 -2.11 11.75
C ALA A 114 -6.92 -1.52 10.33
N ALA A 115 -5.98 -2.00 9.52
CA ALA A 115 -5.76 -1.56 8.14
C ALA A 115 -6.96 -1.83 7.20
N LEU A 116 -7.87 -2.72 7.57
CA LEU A 116 -9.10 -2.99 6.82
C LEU A 116 -10.19 -1.93 7.06
N LYS A 117 -10.06 -1.12 8.12
CA LYS A 117 -10.97 -0.01 8.42
C LYS A 117 -10.63 1.20 7.55
N ASP A 118 -11.63 1.97 7.16
CA ASP A 118 -11.49 3.10 6.24
C ASP A 118 -10.84 4.33 6.89
N ASP A 119 -11.12 4.54 8.18
CA ASP A 119 -10.65 5.64 9.02
C ASP A 119 -9.21 5.48 9.53
N VAL A 120 -8.59 4.31 9.36
CA VAL A 120 -7.18 4.04 9.72
C VAL A 120 -6.19 5.07 9.12
N ILE A 121 -6.57 5.71 8.00
CA ILE A 121 -5.80 6.78 7.36
C ILE A 121 -5.50 7.95 8.30
N ILE A 122 -6.35 8.23 9.29
CA ILE A 122 -6.13 9.29 10.28
C ILE A 122 -4.86 9.01 11.09
N ILE A 123 -4.66 7.75 11.50
CA ILE A 123 -3.46 7.30 12.20
C ILE A 123 -2.24 7.39 11.27
N LEU A 124 -2.37 6.93 10.03
CA LEU A 124 -1.26 6.94 9.06
C LEU A 124 -0.79 8.36 8.72
N HIS A 125 -1.70 9.35 8.73
CA HIS A 125 -1.34 10.75 8.60
C HIS A 125 -0.52 11.27 9.79
N GLN A 126 -0.78 10.80 11.00
CA GLN A 126 0.02 11.13 12.19
C GLN A 126 1.43 10.51 12.10
N ASP A 127 1.57 9.32 11.50
CA ASP A 127 2.88 8.66 11.31
C ASP A 127 3.84 9.49 10.45
N ARG A 128 3.36 10.40 9.59
CA ARG A 128 4.21 11.29 8.77
C ARG A 128 5.18 12.17 9.58
N ARG A 129 4.98 12.32 10.88
CA ARG A 129 5.91 13.07 11.74
C ARG A 129 7.21 12.30 11.97
N ASP A 130 7.11 11.03 12.34
CA ASP A 130 8.23 10.23 12.83
C ASP A 130 8.58 9.05 11.89
N HIS A 131 7.70 8.76 10.92
CA HIS A 131 7.77 7.65 9.96
C HIS A 131 8.04 6.32 10.66
N SER A 132 7.46 6.12 11.86
CA SER A 132 7.78 5.01 12.74
C SER A 132 7.46 3.68 12.08
N LEU A 133 6.30 3.59 11.42
CA LEU A 133 5.88 2.40 10.70
C LEU A 133 6.78 2.14 9.48
N MET A 134 7.01 3.16 8.64
CA MET A 134 7.79 2.99 7.41
C MET A 134 9.28 2.74 7.67
N ASN A 135 9.83 3.29 8.75
CA ASN A 135 11.19 2.98 9.16
C ASN A 135 11.32 1.51 9.62
N TYR A 136 10.31 0.96 10.33
CA TYR A 136 10.28 -0.47 10.64
C TYR A 136 10.16 -1.31 9.35
N ALA A 137 9.30 -0.90 8.41
CA ALA A 137 9.18 -1.56 7.11
C ALA A 137 10.50 -1.54 6.29
N GLN A 138 11.26 -0.44 6.35
CA GLN A 138 12.54 -0.32 5.66
C GLN A 138 13.57 -1.35 6.14
N ASP A 139 13.44 -1.84 7.37
CA ASP A 139 14.32 -2.84 7.98
C ASP A 139 13.81 -4.28 7.81
N ILE A 140 12.83 -4.55 6.93
CA ILE A 140 12.16 -5.86 6.76
C ILE A 140 13.07 -7.10 6.77
N GLU A 141 14.25 -7.02 6.15
CA GLU A 141 15.23 -8.12 6.07
C GLU A 141 15.86 -8.49 7.42
N LYS A 142 15.85 -7.56 8.38
CA LYS A 142 16.42 -7.74 9.72
C LYS A 142 15.44 -8.39 10.70
N HIS A 143 14.16 -8.42 10.37
CA HIS A 143 13.11 -8.91 11.25
C HIS A 143 13.03 -10.43 11.23
N THR A 144 12.43 -11.02 12.25
CA THR A 144 12.18 -12.48 12.26
C THR A 144 11.21 -12.88 11.13
N PRO A 145 11.25 -14.13 10.65
CA PRO A 145 10.33 -14.60 9.61
C PRO A 145 8.84 -14.37 9.94
N GLU A 146 8.47 -14.48 11.21
CA GLU A 146 7.11 -14.28 11.71
C GLU A 146 6.71 -12.80 11.66
N GLU A 147 7.61 -11.90 12.05
CA GLU A 147 7.42 -10.45 11.92
C GLU A 147 7.31 -10.02 10.47
N GLN A 148 8.16 -10.57 9.58
CA GLN A 148 8.08 -10.31 8.15
C GLN A 148 6.70 -10.68 7.59
N GLN A 149 6.18 -11.85 7.97
CA GLN A 149 4.85 -12.32 7.55
C GLN A 149 3.73 -11.41 8.08
N ALA A 150 3.79 -11.02 9.35
CA ALA A 150 2.82 -10.11 9.93
C ALA A 150 2.86 -8.73 9.25
N TRP A 151 4.06 -8.23 8.95
CA TRP A 151 4.24 -6.93 8.32
C TRP A 151 3.76 -6.91 6.87
N ALA A 152 4.06 -7.98 6.11
CA ALA A 152 3.53 -8.15 4.76
C ALA A 152 2.01 -8.16 4.74
N MET A 153 1.38 -8.80 5.73
CA MET A 153 -0.08 -8.80 5.90
C MET A 153 -0.62 -7.39 6.17
N PHE A 154 -0.01 -6.65 7.10
CA PHE A 154 -0.37 -5.27 7.40
C PHE A 154 -0.31 -4.38 6.15
N MET A 155 0.83 -4.37 5.45
CA MET A 155 0.99 -3.56 4.24
C MET A 155 0.06 -3.98 3.11
N CYS A 156 -0.22 -5.28 2.96
CA CYS A 156 -1.18 -5.76 1.96
C CYS A 156 -2.60 -5.25 2.27
N ASN A 157 -3.02 -5.26 3.54
CA ASN A 157 -4.36 -4.84 3.95
C ASN A 157 -4.60 -3.34 3.78
N LEU A 158 -3.57 -2.50 3.88
CA LEU A 158 -3.66 -1.07 3.62
C LEU A 158 -4.08 -0.73 2.17
N PHE A 159 -4.09 -1.70 1.25
CA PHE A 159 -4.62 -1.50 -0.10
C PHE A 159 -6.16 -1.56 -0.20
N GLU A 160 -6.86 -2.05 0.83
CA GLU A 160 -8.34 -2.18 0.84
C GLU A 160 -9.00 -0.82 0.56
N ASN A 161 -8.51 0.22 1.22
CA ASN A 161 -9.08 1.56 1.20
C ASN A 161 -8.19 2.53 0.42
N ILE A 162 -8.81 3.54 -0.20
CA ILE A 162 -8.11 4.51 -1.07
C ILE A 162 -7.06 5.28 -0.28
N GLY A 163 -7.45 5.95 0.82
CA GLY A 163 -6.54 6.78 1.61
C GLY A 163 -5.30 6.05 2.10
N PRO A 164 -5.43 4.90 2.80
CA PRO A 164 -4.28 4.10 3.23
C PRO A 164 -3.38 3.63 2.08
N SER A 165 -3.97 3.28 0.93
CA SER A 165 -3.19 2.90 -0.25
C SER A 165 -2.43 4.06 -0.89
N GLU A 166 -2.98 5.28 -0.86
CA GLU A 166 -2.28 6.49 -1.29
C GLU A 166 -1.15 6.85 -0.33
N TRP A 167 -1.33 6.61 0.97
CA TRP A 167 -0.27 6.75 1.96
C TRP A 167 0.89 5.79 1.67
N LEU A 168 0.63 4.52 1.34
CA LEU A 168 1.69 3.57 0.95
C LEU A 168 2.48 4.03 -0.28
N LEU A 169 1.82 4.68 -1.24
CA LEU A 169 2.42 5.11 -2.50
C LEU A 169 2.88 6.58 -2.46
N TYR A 170 2.92 7.18 -1.27
CA TYR A 170 3.30 8.57 -1.09
C TYR A 170 4.80 8.76 -1.41
N ILE A 171 5.09 9.84 -2.14
CA ILE A 171 6.41 10.07 -2.74
C ILE A 171 7.28 11.05 -1.96
N SER A 172 6.74 11.75 -0.96
CA SER A 172 7.55 12.67 -0.14
C SER A 172 8.65 11.91 0.58
N GLU A 173 9.83 12.52 0.57
CA GLU A 173 11.04 11.89 1.06
C GLU A 173 11.34 12.27 2.51
N TRP A 174 11.96 11.36 3.24
CA TRP A 174 12.60 11.60 4.53
C TRP A 174 13.91 10.81 4.61
N ASP A 175 14.75 11.18 5.58
CA ASP A 175 16.02 10.49 5.82
C ASP A 175 15.87 9.43 6.91
N TYR A 176 16.37 8.23 6.63
CA TYR A 176 16.48 7.14 7.59
C TYR A 176 17.84 6.45 7.47
N LEU A 177 18.62 6.43 8.56
CA LEU A 177 19.95 5.81 8.61
C LEU A 177 20.89 6.25 7.47
N GLY A 178 20.82 7.52 7.08
CA GLY A 178 21.65 8.10 6.01
C GLY A 178 21.17 7.79 4.59
N GLN A 179 19.98 7.22 4.43
CA GLN A 179 19.33 7.00 3.14
C GLN A 179 18.10 7.90 3.02
N THR A 180 17.98 8.58 1.90
CA THR A 180 16.75 9.29 1.52
C THR A 180 15.77 8.26 0.95
N ILE A 181 14.62 8.11 1.61
CA ILE A 181 13.59 7.12 1.28
C ILE A 181 12.21 7.78 1.20
N SER A 182 11.22 7.05 0.67
CA SER A 182 9.81 7.47 0.60
C SER A 182 8.90 6.25 0.80
N ASN A 183 7.61 6.46 1.09
CA ASN A 183 6.68 5.36 1.37
C ASN A 183 6.60 4.40 0.17
N ILE A 184 6.58 4.92 -1.06
CA ILE A 184 6.55 4.08 -2.26
C ILE A 184 7.83 3.24 -2.41
N ARG A 185 9.01 3.80 -2.09
CA ARG A 185 10.28 3.06 -2.15
C ARG A 185 10.33 1.95 -1.09
N VAL A 186 9.87 2.24 0.11
CA VAL A 186 9.76 1.24 1.20
C VAL A 186 8.73 0.15 0.85
N THR A 187 7.56 0.53 0.34
CA THR A 187 6.51 -0.40 -0.10
C THR A 187 7.01 -1.32 -1.22
N THR A 188 7.78 -0.77 -2.17
CA THR A 188 8.42 -1.51 -3.25
C THR A 188 9.42 -2.51 -2.70
N LYS A 189 10.32 -2.06 -1.80
CA LYS A 189 11.27 -2.95 -1.12
C LYS A 189 10.56 -4.11 -0.42
N VAL A 190 9.50 -3.85 0.33
CA VAL A 190 8.75 -4.91 1.03
C VAL A 190 8.09 -5.86 0.04
N ALA A 191 7.48 -5.37 -1.04
CA ALA A 191 6.88 -6.22 -2.07
C ALA A 191 7.92 -7.14 -2.74
N VAL A 192 9.10 -6.59 -3.10
CA VAL A 192 10.24 -7.32 -3.67
C VAL A 192 10.76 -8.37 -2.70
N HIS A 193 11.00 -8.00 -1.44
CA HIS A 193 11.43 -8.92 -0.39
C HIS A 193 10.45 -10.08 -0.23
N CYS A 194 9.16 -9.80 -0.19
CA CYS A 194 8.12 -10.81 -0.02
C CYS A 194 8.05 -11.79 -1.20
N ILE A 195 8.00 -11.29 -2.45
CA ILE A 195 7.84 -12.14 -3.63
C ILE A 195 9.07 -13.01 -3.92
N LEU A 196 10.26 -12.53 -3.55
CA LEU A 196 11.52 -13.26 -3.72
C LEU A 196 11.92 -14.10 -2.50
N SER A 197 11.16 -14.03 -1.41
CA SER A 197 11.40 -14.85 -0.21
C SER A 197 11.23 -16.34 -0.49
N ASN A 198 11.92 -17.19 0.27
CA ASN A 198 11.68 -18.65 0.24
C ASN A 198 10.44 -19.09 1.05
N CYS A 199 9.86 -18.19 1.85
CA CYS A 199 8.65 -18.45 2.63
C CYS A 199 7.40 -18.40 1.74
N PRO A 200 6.60 -19.49 1.64
CA PRO A 200 5.39 -19.50 0.81
C PRO A 200 4.36 -18.43 1.17
N GLN A 201 4.22 -18.12 2.46
CA GLN A 201 3.31 -17.10 2.97
C GLN A 201 3.74 -15.71 2.49
N LEU A 202 5.03 -15.39 2.59
CA LEU A 202 5.59 -14.14 2.07
C LEU A 202 5.45 -14.06 0.54
N LYS A 203 5.72 -15.14 -0.21
CA LYS A 203 5.49 -15.17 -1.66
C LYS A 203 4.03 -14.85 -2.01
N ASN A 204 3.09 -15.44 -1.28
CA ASN A 204 1.67 -15.17 -1.48
C ASN A 204 1.33 -13.70 -1.22
N SER A 205 1.73 -13.13 -0.07
CA SER A 205 1.49 -11.72 0.24
C SER A 205 2.20 -10.78 -0.75
N GLY A 206 3.43 -11.09 -1.16
CA GLY A 206 4.15 -10.35 -2.19
C GLY A 206 3.40 -10.33 -3.54
N SER A 207 2.82 -11.47 -3.95
CA SER A 207 2.02 -11.53 -5.17
C SER A 207 0.73 -10.70 -5.08
N MET A 208 0.11 -10.63 -3.89
CA MET A 208 -1.06 -9.79 -3.63
C MET A 208 -0.69 -8.31 -3.65
N MET A 209 0.42 -7.93 -3.01
CA MET A 209 0.93 -6.55 -3.02
C MET A 209 1.26 -6.08 -4.45
N LEU A 210 1.95 -6.90 -5.25
CA LEU A 210 2.25 -6.58 -6.65
C LEU A 210 0.97 -6.33 -7.47
N TYR A 211 -0.04 -7.20 -7.32
CA TYR A 211 -1.34 -7.01 -7.93
C TYR A 211 -1.99 -5.70 -7.46
N ASN A 212 -2.00 -5.45 -6.14
CA ASN A 212 -2.61 -4.27 -5.55
C ASN A 212 -1.95 -2.98 -6.01
N ILE A 213 -0.62 -2.94 -6.12
CA ILE A 213 0.13 -1.80 -6.66
C ILE A 213 -0.27 -1.56 -8.12
N ALA A 214 -0.35 -2.62 -8.93
CA ALA A 214 -0.60 -2.52 -10.36
C ALA A 214 -2.03 -2.06 -10.74
N ILE A 215 -3.01 -2.32 -9.89
CA ILE A 215 -4.38 -1.84 -10.09
C ILE A 215 -4.57 -0.38 -9.65
N LYS A 216 -3.59 0.22 -8.95
CA LYS A 216 -3.62 1.66 -8.65
C LYS A 216 -3.17 2.44 -9.88
N GLU A 217 -3.97 3.42 -10.27
CA GLU A 217 -3.64 4.32 -11.37
C GLU A 217 -2.71 5.43 -10.89
N VAL A 218 -1.40 5.19 -10.92
CA VAL A 218 -0.39 6.19 -10.57
C VAL A 218 0.30 6.67 -11.84
N LYS A 219 0.07 7.94 -12.21
CA LYS A 219 0.58 8.56 -13.45
C LYS A 219 1.90 9.33 -13.25
N THR A 220 2.65 9.06 -12.20
CA THR A 220 3.85 9.85 -11.83
C THR A 220 5.13 9.21 -12.38
N VAL A 221 6.14 10.04 -12.73
CA VAL A 221 7.44 9.56 -13.22
C VAL A 221 8.17 8.66 -12.23
N VAL A 222 7.92 8.85 -10.93
CA VAL A 222 8.46 7.97 -9.88
C VAL A 222 7.99 6.53 -10.10
N PHE A 223 6.79 6.35 -10.67
CA PHE A 223 6.24 5.04 -10.93
C PHE A 223 6.96 4.30 -12.07
N ASP A 224 7.72 4.98 -12.94
CA ASP A 224 8.49 4.32 -14.00
C ASP A 224 9.62 3.46 -13.43
N ASP A 225 10.42 4.03 -12.51
CA ASP A 225 11.48 3.30 -11.80
C ASP A 225 10.91 2.15 -10.98
N ILE A 226 9.79 2.40 -10.29
CA ILE A 226 9.12 1.40 -9.45
C ILE A 226 8.57 0.25 -10.31
N ALA A 227 7.96 0.56 -11.46
CA ALA A 227 7.45 -0.44 -12.39
C ALA A 227 8.57 -1.34 -12.92
N VAL A 228 9.75 -0.76 -13.22
CA VAL A 228 10.96 -1.49 -13.62
C VAL A 228 11.42 -2.43 -12.51
N GLU A 229 11.57 -1.92 -11.28
CA GLU A 229 12.04 -2.71 -10.13
C GLU A 229 11.09 -3.88 -9.79
N LEU A 230 9.78 -3.61 -9.75
CA LEU A 230 8.77 -4.64 -9.50
C LEU A 230 8.68 -5.65 -10.64
N ALA A 231 8.84 -5.23 -11.90
CA ALA A 231 8.86 -6.14 -13.05
C ALA A 231 10.07 -7.08 -13.00
N MET A 232 11.26 -6.58 -12.60
CA MET A 232 12.45 -7.42 -12.41
C MET A 232 12.20 -8.49 -11.34
N ALA A 233 11.58 -8.12 -10.21
CA ALA A 233 11.23 -9.08 -9.16
C ALA A 233 10.23 -10.13 -9.63
N ILE A 234 9.21 -9.74 -10.42
CA ILE A 234 8.26 -10.68 -11.04
C ILE A 234 8.98 -11.69 -11.95
N LEU A 235 9.90 -11.23 -12.80
CA LEU A 235 10.63 -12.09 -13.73
C LEU A 235 11.56 -13.06 -13.00
N GLN A 236 12.24 -12.60 -11.94
CA GLN A 236 13.01 -13.49 -11.09
C GLN A 236 12.11 -14.52 -10.38
N PHE A 237 10.95 -14.10 -9.87
CA PHE A 237 9.97 -14.98 -9.23
C PHE A 237 9.44 -16.07 -10.18
N PHE A 238 9.24 -15.73 -11.45
CA PHE A 238 8.81 -16.67 -12.49
C PHE A 238 9.72 -17.87 -12.69
N GLN A 239 11.00 -17.76 -12.34
CA GLN A 239 11.94 -18.90 -12.37
C GLN A 239 11.56 -19.98 -11.34
N SER A 240 10.76 -19.64 -10.33
CA SER A 240 10.29 -20.59 -9.30
C SER A 240 9.04 -21.38 -9.71
N ASN A 241 8.54 -21.22 -10.94
CA ASN A 241 7.31 -21.87 -11.44
C ASN A 241 6.11 -21.67 -10.48
N PRO A 242 5.64 -20.43 -10.30
CA PRO A 242 4.56 -20.12 -9.37
C PRO A 242 3.27 -20.89 -9.67
N VAL A 243 2.48 -21.13 -8.62
CA VAL A 243 1.12 -21.66 -8.76
C VAL A 243 0.23 -20.68 -9.52
N GLU A 244 -0.82 -21.20 -10.15
CA GLU A 244 -1.66 -20.43 -11.09
C GLU A 244 -2.17 -19.11 -10.51
N GLU A 245 -2.62 -19.09 -9.25
CA GLU A 245 -3.13 -17.88 -8.61
C GLU A 245 -2.05 -16.78 -8.46
N GLN A 246 -0.81 -17.17 -8.15
CA GLN A 246 0.32 -16.25 -8.06
C GLN A 246 0.79 -15.82 -9.45
N ALA A 247 0.80 -16.73 -10.42
CA ALA A 247 1.10 -16.44 -11.82
C ALA A 247 0.11 -15.42 -12.39
N PHE A 248 -1.19 -15.60 -12.17
CA PHE A 248 -2.23 -14.67 -12.59
C PHE A 248 -2.00 -13.26 -12.01
N ARG A 249 -1.82 -13.14 -10.68
CA ARG A 249 -1.60 -11.85 -10.01
C ARG A 249 -0.39 -11.10 -10.55
N THR A 250 0.73 -11.82 -10.69
CA THR A 250 2.01 -11.24 -11.13
C THR A 250 2.06 -10.96 -12.63
N LEU A 251 1.43 -11.78 -13.48
CA LEU A 251 1.25 -11.48 -14.91
C LEU A 251 0.36 -10.26 -15.12
N LYS A 252 -0.69 -10.11 -14.31
CA LYS A 252 -1.55 -8.93 -14.37
C LYS A 252 -0.79 -7.68 -13.97
N ALA A 253 0.00 -7.77 -12.90
CA ALA A 253 0.89 -6.69 -12.49
C ALA A 253 1.90 -6.32 -13.60
N LEU A 254 2.57 -7.32 -14.18
CA LEU A 254 3.53 -7.13 -15.26
C LEU A 254 2.90 -6.48 -16.50
N ALA A 255 1.68 -6.90 -16.87
CA ALA A 255 0.95 -6.31 -18.00
C ALA A 255 0.62 -4.83 -17.78
N ARG A 256 0.39 -4.41 -16.53
CA ARG A 256 0.18 -3.00 -16.16
C ARG A 256 1.50 -2.23 -16.12
N PHE A 257 2.57 -2.80 -15.58
CA PHE A 257 3.89 -2.16 -15.59
C PHE A 257 4.42 -1.91 -17.01
N LEU A 258 4.09 -2.79 -17.97
CA LEU A 258 4.31 -2.57 -19.41
C LEU A 258 3.52 -1.40 -20.03
N GLU A 259 2.46 -0.93 -19.37
CA GLU A 259 1.73 0.28 -19.78
C GLU A 259 2.33 1.54 -19.17
N VAL A 260 3.01 1.40 -18.02
CA VAL A 260 3.66 2.50 -17.30
C VAL A 260 5.00 2.84 -17.92
N SER A 261 5.91 1.85 -18.01
CA SER A 261 7.29 2.09 -18.44
C SER A 261 7.65 1.24 -19.66
N ALA A 262 8.23 1.90 -20.66
CA ALA A 262 8.73 1.24 -21.86
C ALA A 262 9.93 0.31 -21.56
N ASP A 263 10.69 0.59 -20.50
CA ASP A 263 11.87 -0.20 -20.12
C ASP A 263 11.49 -1.60 -19.63
N VAL A 264 10.27 -1.78 -19.12
CA VAL A 264 9.74 -3.09 -18.72
C VAL A 264 9.75 -4.06 -19.90
N ALA A 265 9.47 -3.59 -21.13
CA ALA A 265 9.51 -4.44 -22.33
C ALA A 265 10.92 -4.97 -22.60
N ALA A 266 11.94 -4.11 -22.48
CA ALA A 266 13.34 -4.50 -22.67
C ALA A 266 13.78 -5.52 -21.60
N ILE A 267 13.37 -5.33 -20.35
CA ILE A 267 13.71 -6.22 -19.24
C ILE A 267 13.10 -7.62 -19.42
N ILE A 268 11.85 -7.71 -19.87
CA ILE A 268 11.20 -9.02 -20.16
C ILE A 268 11.99 -9.80 -21.22
N GLN A 269 12.53 -9.12 -22.23
CA GLN A 269 13.33 -9.76 -23.28
C GLN A 269 14.71 -10.21 -22.79
N MET A 270 15.31 -9.47 -21.85
CA MET A 270 16.69 -9.71 -21.40
C MET A 270 16.83 -10.66 -20.20
N ILE A 271 15.96 -10.54 -19.19
CA ILE A 271 16.15 -11.22 -17.89
C ILE A 271 15.49 -12.61 -17.89
N GLY A 272 14.31 -12.75 -18.50
CA GLY A 272 13.56 -14.00 -18.55
C GLY A 272 13.11 -14.54 -17.17
N PRO A 273 12.24 -15.58 -17.13
CA PRO A 273 11.68 -16.32 -18.26
C PRO A 273 10.56 -15.54 -18.96
N HIS A 274 10.35 -15.82 -20.26
CA HIS A 274 9.29 -15.16 -21.01
C HIS A 274 7.90 -15.56 -20.48
N PRO A 275 6.94 -14.62 -20.30
CA PRO A 275 5.59 -14.89 -19.81
C PRO A 275 4.84 -16.04 -20.49
N LYS A 276 5.17 -16.34 -21.76
CA LYS A 276 4.64 -17.48 -22.53
C LYS A 276 4.84 -18.84 -21.87
N GLN A 277 5.78 -19.00 -20.94
CA GLN A 277 5.93 -20.27 -20.22
C GLN A 277 4.69 -20.66 -19.41
N PHE A 278 3.84 -19.68 -19.06
CA PHE A 278 2.60 -19.91 -18.32
C PHE A 278 1.39 -20.17 -19.21
N ALA A 279 1.59 -20.22 -20.54
CA ALA A 279 0.51 -20.53 -21.47
C ALA A 279 -0.09 -21.92 -21.19
N GLY A 280 -1.41 -22.02 -21.22
CA GLY A 280 -2.18 -23.24 -20.91
C GLY A 280 -2.43 -23.48 -19.42
N MET A 281 -2.01 -22.59 -18.52
CA MET A 281 -2.33 -22.72 -17.08
C MET A 281 -3.82 -22.51 -16.79
N SER A 282 -4.41 -21.46 -17.35
CA SER A 282 -5.84 -21.12 -17.22
C SER A 282 -6.22 -20.06 -18.26
N GLU A 283 -7.52 -19.92 -18.55
CA GLU A 283 -8.03 -18.94 -19.52
C GLU A 283 -7.59 -17.51 -19.18
N ARG A 284 -7.73 -17.11 -17.90
CA ARG A 284 -7.33 -15.77 -17.43
C ARG A 284 -5.82 -15.52 -17.51
N VAL A 285 -5.00 -16.55 -17.34
CA VAL A 285 -3.54 -16.46 -17.50
C VAL A 285 -3.21 -16.31 -18.99
N ASP A 286 -3.84 -17.09 -19.85
CA ASP A 286 -3.63 -17.04 -21.30
C ASP A 286 -3.99 -15.68 -21.90
N GLU A 287 -5.06 -15.04 -21.43
CA GLU A 287 -5.42 -13.67 -21.80
C GLU A 287 -4.28 -12.68 -21.50
N LEU A 288 -3.69 -12.76 -20.30
CA LEU A 288 -2.59 -11.90 -19.88
C LEU A 288 -1.31 -12.18 -20.67
N VAL A 289 -0.97 -13.46 -20.88
CA VAL A 289 0.17 -13.88 -21.71
C VAL A 289 0.03 -13.34 -23.13
N ASN A 290 -1.16 -13.43 -23.71
CA ASN A 290 -1.46 -12.88 -25.04
C ASN A 290 -1.34 -11.36 -25.05
N LYS A 291 -1.87 -10.66 -24.03
CA LYS A 291 -1.76 -9.21 -23.88
C LYS A 291 -0.30 -8.76 -23.83
N ILE A 292 0.53 -9.43 -23.03
CA ILE A 292 1.97 -9.13 -22.89
C ILE A 292 2.69 -9.43 -24.21
N SER A 293 2.44 -10.60 -24.81
CA SER A 293 3.13 -11.04 -26.04
C SER A 293 2.89 -10.13 -27.25
N ARG A 294 1.78 -9.38 -27.28
CA ARG A 294 1.51 -8.37 -28.32
C ARG A 294 2.44 -7.16 -28.22
N LYS A 295 2.89 -6.83 -27.01
CA LYS A 295 3.78 -5.69 -26.75
C LYS A 295 5.25 -6.09 -26.72
N VAL A 296 5.52 -7.32 -26.30
CA VAL A 296 6.85 -7.90 -26.21
C VAL A 296 6.86 -9.19 -27.01
N PRO A 297 7.17 -9.13 -28.32
CA PRO A 297 7.36 -10.33 -29.12
C PRO A 297 8.53 -11.12 -28.53
N ALA A 298 8.36 -12.44 -28.50
CA ALA A 298 9.42 -13.38 -28.12
C ALA A 298 10.46 -13.51 -29.22
#